data_AF-A0A5C7QTE2-F1
#
_entry.id   AF-A0A5C7QTE2-F1
#
_cell.length_a   1.000
_cell.length_b   1.000
_cell.length_c   1.000
_cell.angle_alpha   90.00
_cell.angle_beta   90.00
_cell.angle_gamma   90.00
#
_symmetry.space_group_name_H-M   'P 1'
#
loop_
_entity.id
_entity.type
_entity.pdbx_description
1 polymer ?
#
loop_
_entity_poly.entity_id
_entity_poly.type
_entity_poly.pdbx_seq_one_letter_code
_entity_poly.pdbx_strand_id
1 'polypeptide(L)'
;MNSSIIVLLLLVLAAFSYFFGRKRALAVSNGNRGVHKLHSLPGYYGYLVVVWCLIPSLIALMLWSFFSPTLISQQVVASLPTELQTADATTVNLFMNRVESMAKAGSIDPTAEPVQQAAARYYLDLQANSNLMKSVLVFALAGLGIFWALRKIAPQFRARNQVEKVIVGLMILCASIAIVTTLGII
;
A
#
# COMPACT_ATOMS: atom_id res chain seq x y z
N MET A 1 0.72 4.52 -11.59
CA MET A 1 -0.01 3.23 -11.61
C MET A 1 -1.25 3.34 -10.73
N ASN A 2 -2.39 2.84 -11.23
CA ASN A 2 -3.62 2.77 -10.44
C ASN A 2 -3.39 1.88 -9.21
N SER A 3 -3.93 2.30 -8.06
CA SER A 3 -3.79 1.54 -6.81
C SER A 3 -4.31 0.10 -6.94
N SER A 4 -5.37 -0.11 -7.73
CA SER A 4 -5.91 -1.46 -8.03
C SER A 4 -4.90 -2.36 -8.73
N ILE A 5 -4.08 -1.81 -9.64
CA ILE A 5 -3.03 -2.58 -10.34
C ILE A 5 -1.92 -2.97 -9.35
N ILE A 6 -1.55 -2.06 -8.43
CA ILE A 6 -0.55 -2.36 -7.40
C ILE A 6 -1.04 -3.49 -6.50
N VAL A 7 -2.29 -3.45 -6.04
CA VAL A 7 -2.88 -4.52 -5.23
C VAL A 7 -2.89 -5.85 -5.98
N LEU A 8 -3.28 -5.86 -7.27
CA LEU A 8 -3.27 -7.07 -8.09
C LEU A 8 -1.85 -7.64 -8.23
N LEU A 9 -0.85 -6.80 -8.50
CA LEU A 9 0.54 -7.23 -8.56
C LEU A 9 1.07 -7.74 -7.22
N LEU A 10 0.67 -7.12 -6.10
CA LEU A 10 1.00 -7.61 -4.76
C LEU A 10 0.40 -8.98 -4.47
N LEU A 11 -0.83 -9.25 -4.92
CA LEU A 11 -1.45 -10.58 -4.78
C LEU A 11 -0.69 -11.64 -5.60
N VAL A 12 -0.29 -11.29 -6.84
CA VAL A 12 0.55 -12.18 -7.65
C VAL A 12 1.90 -12.43 -6.96
N LEU A 13 2.56 -11.38 -6.47
CA LEU A 13 3.82 -11.49 -5.73
C LEU A 13 3.68 -12.31 -4.44
N ALA A 14 2.56 -12.18 -3.73
CA ALA A 14 2.23 -12.98 -2.56
C ALA A 14 2.08 -14.46 -2.93
N ALA A 15 1.40 -14.78 -4.03
CA ALA A 15 1.30 -16.17 -4.50
C ALA A 15 2.70 -16.75 -4.78
N PHE A 16 3.57 -16.02 -5.49
CA PHE A 16 4.95 -16.45 -5.73
C PHE A 16 5.75 -16.62 -4.43
N SER A 17 5.62 -15.68 -3.49
CA SER A 17 6.38 -15.69 -2.25
C SER A 17 6.03 -16.90 -1.36
N TYR A 18 4.78 -17.37 -1.39
CA TYR A 18 4.38 -18.63 -0.77
C TYR A 18 5.19 -19.82 -1.30
N PHE A 19 5.29 -19.95 -2.63
CA PHE A 19 6.06 -21.04 -3.26
C PHE A 19 7.54 -20.97 -2.90
N PHE A 20 8.13 -19.76 -2.88
CA PHE A 20 9.52 -19.57 -2.45
C PHE A 20 9.75 -19.95 -1.00
N GLY A 21 8.88 -19.52 -0.07
CA GLY A 21 8.97 -19.87 1.35
C GLY A 21 8.87 -21.38 1.58
N ARG A 22 7.94 -22.05 0.90
CA ARG A 22 7.79 -23.51 0.98
C ARG A 22 9.00 -24.24 0.40
N LYS A 23 9.50 -23.83 -0.78
CA LYS A 23 10.69 -24.43 -1.40
C LYS A 23 11.94 -24.25 -0.52
N ARG A 24 12.12 -23.06 0.08
CA ARG A 24 13.22 -22.78 1.00
C ARG A 24 13.16 -23.66 2.25
N ALA A 25 11.99 -23.83 2.85
CA ALA A 25 11.82 -24.68 4.02
C ALA A 25 12.21 -26.14 3.73
N LEU A 26 11.79 -26.68 2.58
CA LEU A 26 12.18 -28.03 2.15
C LEU A 26 13.68 -28.13 1.86
N ALA A 27 14.28 -27.13 1.20
CA ALA A 27 15.71 -27.13 0.91
C ALA A 27 16.57 -27.15 2.19
N VAL A 28 16.16 -26.39 3.20
CA VAL A 28 16.85 -26.29 4.50
C VAL A 28 16.68 -27.57 5.35
N SER A 29 15.68 -28.41 5.04
CA SER A 29 15.41 -29.69 5.71
C SER A 29 15.94 -30.91 4.95
N ASN A 30 16.93 -30.79 4.06
CA ASN A 30 17.38 -31.88 3.18
C ASN A 30 16.26 -32.48 2.30
N GLY A 31 15.35 -31.63 1.82
CA GLY A 31 14.21 -32.02 0.99
C GLY A 31 13.12 -32.75 1.77
N ASN A 32 12.30 -33.53 1.04
CA ASN A 32 11.17 -34.27 1.62
C ASN A 32 11.59 -35.26 2.72
N ARG A 33 12.83 -35.76 2.70
CA ARG A 33 13.31 -36.77 3.65
C ARG A 33 13.53 -36.23 5.07
N GLY A 34 13.79 -34.93 5.22
CA GLY A 34 14.02 -34.31 6.53
C GLY A 34 12.91 -33.36 6.97
N VAL A 35 11.70 -33.45 6.39
CA VAL A 35 10.55 -32.63 6.80
C VAL A 35 10.23 -32.81 8.28
N HIS A 36 10.45 -34.00 8.84
CA HIS A 36 10.30 -34.29 10.27
C HIS A 36 11.24 -33.46 11.18
N LYS A 37 12.33 -32.90 10.62
CA LYS A 37 13.27 -32.03 11.34
C LYS A 37 12.79 -30.58 11.42
N LEU A 38 11.78 -30.20 10.63
CA LEU A 38 11.15 -28.89 10.72
C LEU A 38 10.19 -28.89 11.90
N HIS A 39 10.25 -27.84 12.73
CA HIS A 39 9.27 -27.67 13.81
C HIS A 39 7.87 -27.37 13.27
N SER A 40 7.74 -26.78 12.09
CA SER A 40 6.44 -26.44 11.47
C SER A 40 6.31 -27.10 10.10
N LEU A 41 5.08 -27.38 9.66
CA LEU A 41 4.86 -27.88 8.31
C LEU A 41 5.38 -26.86 7.27
N PRO A 42 5.96 -27.32 6.13
CA PRO A 42 6.52 -26.45 5.10
C PRO A 42 5.57 -25.35 4.62
N GLY A 43 4.25 -25.60 4.65
CA GLY A 43 3.23 -24.61 4.31
C GLY A 43 3.25 -23.35 5.19
N TYR A 44 3.51 -23.49 6.50
CA TYR A 44 3.57 -22.34 7.42
C TYR A 44 4.71 -21.38 7.11
N TYR A 45 5.83 -21.88 6.59
CA TYR A 45 6.92 -21.01 6.13
C TYR A 45 6.53 -20.23 4.86
N GLY A 46 5.75 -20.84 3.96
CA GLY A 46 5.15 -20.12 2.83
C GLY A 46 4.23 -19.00 3.29
N TYR A 47 3.29 -19.29 4.20
CA TYR A 47 2.39 -18.28 4.77
C TYR A 47 3.14 -17.17 5.50
N LEU A 48 4.23 -17.49 6.19
CA LEU A 48 5.05 -16.48 6.85
C LEU A 48 5.66 -15.48 5.87
N VAL A 49 6.20 -15.95 4.74
CA VAL A 49 6.76 -15.07 3.71
C VAL A 49 5.67 -14.21 3.09
N VAL A 50 4.47 -14.77 2.85
CA VAL A 50 3.30 -14.03 2.37
C VAL A 50 2.93 -12.90 3.33
N VAL A 51 2.85 -13.20 4.62
CA VAL A 51 2.52 -12.24 5.67
C VAL A 51 3.53 -11.09 5.70
N TRP A 52 4.82 -11.40 5.66
CA TRP A 52 5.88 -10.39 5.62
C TRP A 52 5.99 -9.65 4.29
N CYS A 53 5.47 -10.21 3.20
CA CYS A 53 5.32 -9.51 1.93
C CYS A 53 4.15 -8.52 1.97
N LEU A 54 2.97 -8.99 2.40
CA LEU A 54 1.72 -8.23 2.30
C LEU A 54 1.55 -7.18 3.38
N ILE A 55 1.82 -7.50 4.65
CA ILE A 55 1.56 -6.56 5.76
C ILE A 55 2.32 -5.24 5.60
N PRO A 56 3.67 -5.22 5.47
CA PRO A 56 4.38 -3.96 5.36
C PRO A 56 4.06 -3.20 4.07
N SER A 57 3.85 -3.90 2.95
CA SER A 57 3.52 -3.25 1.68
C SER A 57 2.10 -2.66 1.67
N LEU A 58 1.12 -3.33 2.28
CA LEU A 58 -0.23 -2.81 2.44
C LEU A 58 -0.29 -1.63 3.40
N ILE A 59 0.42 -1.68 4.53
CA ILE A 59 0.51 -0.56 5.47
C ILE A 59 1.09 0.67 4.76
N ALA A 60 2.18 0.49 4.02
CA ALA A 60 2.79 1.57 3.27
C ALA A 60 1.88 2.14 2.17
N LEU A 61 1.16 1.27 1.45
CA LEU A 61 0.19 1.69 0.45
C LEU A 61 -0.95 2.50 1.08
N MET A 62 -1.46 2.05 2.23
CA MET A 62 -2.54 2.70 2.97
C MET A 62 -2.09 4.08 3.49
N LEU A 63 -0.92 4.16 4.12
CA LEU A 63 -0.34 5.42 4.58
C LEU A 63 -0.11 6.38 3.41
N TRP A 64 0.54 5.93 2.33
CA TRP A 64 0.77 6.79 1.18
C TRP A 64 -0.53 7.30 0.56
N SER A 65 -1.55 6.45 0.47
CA SER A 65 -2.86 6.83 -0.09
C SER A 65 -3.60 7.84 0.78
N PHE A 66 -3.39 7.81 2.10
CA PHE A 66 -3.98 8.76 3.03
C PHE A 66 -3.25 10.11 3.04
N PHE A 67 -1.91 10.10 3.02
CA PHE A 67 -1.11 11.32 3.13
C PHE A 67 -0.85 12.03 1.80
N SER A 68 -0.76 11.31 0.68
CA SER A 68 -0.41 11.90 -0.62
C SER A 68 -1.38 12.98 -1.10
N PRO A 69 -2.72 12.85 -1.01
CA PRO A 69 -3.63 13.88 -1.50
C PRO A 69 -3.45 15.21 -0.76
N THR A 70 -3.33 15.14 0.56
CA THR A 70 -3.12 16.32 1.43
C THR A 70 -1.80 17.02 1.15
N LEU A 71 -0.72 16.27 0.91
CA LEU A 71 0.59 16.85 0.58
C LEU A 71 0.59 17.51 -0.80
N ILE A 72 -0.07 16.90 -1.79
CA ILE A 72 -0.16 17.46 -3.14
C ILE A 72 -1.02 18.73 -3.13
N SER A 73 -2.18 18.72 -2.47
CA SER A 73 -3.05 19.90 -2.42
C SER A 73 -2.38 21.09 -1.74
N GLN A 74 -1.64 20.85 -0.64
CA GLN A 74 -0.84 21.90 0.02
C GLN A 74 0.23 22.50 -0.90
N GLN A 75 0.93 21.67 -1.67
CA GLN A 75 1.95 22.14 -2.62
C GLN A 75 1.33 22.93 -3.78
N VAL A 76 0.15 22.53 -4.26
CA VAL A 76 -0.55 23.26 -5.32
C VAL A 76 -1.05 24.60 -4.81
N VAL A 77 -1.67 24.67 -3.63
CA VAL A 77 -2.12 25.94 -3.03
C VAL A 77 -0.94 26.89 -2.79
N ALA A 78 0.20 26.37 -2.34
CA ALA A 78 1.42 27.17 -2.16
C ALA A 78 1.99 27.75 -3.47
N SER A 79 1.68 27.13 -4.62
CA SER A 79 2.06 27.61 -5.95
C SER A 79 1.10 28.63 -6.56
N LEU A 80 -0.07 28.87 -5.94
CA LEU A 80 -1.04 29.84 -6.42
C LEU A 80 -0.59 31.29 -6.15
N PRO A 81 -1.05 32.28 -6.95
CA PRO A 81 -0.83 33.70 -6.65
C PRO A 81 -1.37 34.08 -5.26
N THR A 82 -0.69 34.99 -4.55
CA THR A 82 -1.05 35.42 -3.19
C THR A 82 -2.49 35.92 -3.07
N GLU A 83 -3.06 36.47 -4.14
CA GLU A 83 -4.47 36.91 -4.22
C GLU A 83 -5.47 35.79 -3.94
N LEU A 84 -5.18 34.57 -4.44
CA LEU A 84 -6.00 33.38 -4.22
C LEU A 84 -5.64 32.66 -2.91
N GLN A 85 -4.43 32.90 -2.36
CA GLN A 85 -4.03 32.34 -1.06
C GLN A 85 -4.72 33.05 0.11
N THR A 86 -4.98 34.36 -0.02
CA THR A 86 -5.69 35.16 1.00
C THR A 86 -7.21 35.17 0.83
N ALA A 87 -7.72 34.56 -0.24
CA ALA A 87 -9.15 34.45 -0.51
C ALA A 87 -9.85 33.53 0.51
N ASP A 88 -11.18 33.64 0.57
CA ASP A 88 -11.99 32.84 1.50
C ASP A 88 -11.81 31.33 1.27
N ALA A 89 -11.82 30.56 2.36
CA ALA A 89 -11.55 29.11 2.36
C ALA A 89 -12.53 28.34 1.45
N THR A 90 -13.74 28.85 1.27
CA THR A 90 -14.75 28.27 0.37
C THR A 90 -14.35 28.37 -1.10
N THR A 91 -13.78 29.50 -1.51
CA THR A 91 -13.39 29.78 -2.90
C THR A 91 -12.19 28.92 -3.31
N VAL A 92 -11.21 28.78 -2.41
CA VAL A 92 -10.05 27.90 -2.61
C VAL A 92 -10.46 26.43 -2.74
N ASN A 93 -11.36 25.94 -1.88
CA ASN A 93 -11.86 24.57 -1.98
C ASN A 93 -12.60 24.31 -3.30
N LEU A 94 -13.40 25.27 -3.77
CA LEU A 94 -14.15 25.14 -5.03
C LEU A 94 -13.20 25.11 -6.23
N PHE A 95 -12.17 25.95 -6.21
CA PHE A 95 -11.08 25.93 -7.20
C PHE A 95 -10.35 24.59 -7.21
N MET A 96 -9.93 24.10 -6.04
CA MET A 96 -9.22 22.82 -5.90
C MET A 96 -10.08 21.64 -6.35
N ASN A 97 -11.37 21.62 -6.00
CA ASN A 97 -12.29 20.59 -6.49
C ASN A 97 -12.40 20.58 -8.01
N ARG A 98 -12.37 21.76 -8.64
CA ARG A 98 -12.41 21.88 -10.11
C ARG A 98 -11.11 21.40 -10.74
N VAL A 99 -9.95 21.75 -10.16
CA VAL A 99 -8.63 21.24 -10.56
C VAL A 99 -8.56 19.71 -10.44
N GLU A 100 -8.99 19.15 -9.31
CA GLU A 100 -9.03 17.70 -9.11
C GLU A 100 -9.98 16.99 -10.08
N SER A 101 -11.12 17.61 -10.38
CA SER A 101 -12.09 17.06 -11.34
C SER A 101 -11.52 17.01 -12.76
N MET A 102 -10.83 18.08 -13.20
CA MET A 102 -10.12 18.10 -14.48
C MET A 102 -9.00 17.06 -14.53
N ALA A 103 -8.23 16.94 -13.44
CA ALA A 103 -7.16 15.95 -13.33
C ALA A 103 -7.69 14.51 -13.42
N LYS A 104 -8.80 14.19 -12.73
CA LYS A 104 -9.45 12.88 -12.79
C LYS A 104 -10.08 12.59 -14.17
N ALA A 105 -10.62 13.61 -14.83
CA ALA A 105 -11.19 13.49 -16.17
C ALA A 105 -10.12 13.31 -17.27
N GLY A 106 -8.84 13.55 -16.96
CA GLY A 106 -7.74 13.44 -17.92
C GLY A 106 -7.81 14.44 -19.07
N SER A 107 -8.69 15.44 -18.97
CA SER A 107 -8.97 16.44 -20.00
C SER A 107 -8.97 17.81 -19.34
N ILE A 108 -8.00 18.64 -19.69
CA ILE A 108 -7.99 20.04 -19.25
C ILE A 108 -9.00 20.77 -20.11
N ASP A 109 -10.06 21.27 -19.50
CA ASP A 109 -11.10 22.03 -20.20
C ASP A 109 -10.47 23.29 -20.83
N PRO A 110 -10.48 23.43 -22.17
CA PRO A 110 -9.90 24.59 -22.85
C PRO A 110 -10.61 25.90 -22.50
N THR A 111 -11.83 25.83 -21.97
CA THR A 111 -12.62 26.99 -21.57
C THR A 111 -12.32 27.47 -20.15
N ALA A 112 -11.54 26.71 -19.38
CA ALA A 112 -11.14 27.10 -18.03
C ALA A 112 -10.13 28.26 -18.06
N GLU A 113 -10.17 29.07 -17.01
CA GLU A 113 -9.27 30.21 -16.82
C GLU A 113 -7.79 29.77 -16.87
N PRO A 114 -6.87 30.57 -17.46
CA PRO A 114 -5.47 30.16 -17.65
C PRO A 114 -4.76 29.73 -16.35
N VAL A 115 -5.14 30.34 -15.22
CA VAL A 115 -4.64 30.01 -13.89
C VAL A 115 -5.09 28.60 -13.44
N GLN A 116 -6.32 28.21 -13.77
CA GLN A 116 -6.84 26.86 -13.48
C GLN A 116 -6.13 25.80 -14.31
N GLN A 117 -5.84 26.10 -15.58
CA GLN A 117 -5.11 25.19 -16.46
C GLN A 117 -3.67 24.96 -15.99
N ALA A 118 -2.98 26.02 -15.57
CA ALA A 118 -1.62 25.93 -15.02
C ALA A 118 -1.59 25.12 -13.71
N ALA A 119 -2.52 25.39 -12.79
CA ALA A 119 -2.65 24.63 -11.54
C ALA A 119 -2.97 23.14 -11.79
N ALA A 120 -3.83 22.83 -12.76
CA ALA A 120 -4.16 21.46 -13.13
C ALA A 120 -2.97 20.69 -13.71
N ARG A 121 -2.14 21.32 -14.56
CA ARG A 121 -0.90 20.71 -15.07
C ARG A 121 0.07 20.39 -13.93
N TYR A 122 0.29 21.35 -13.03
CA TYR A 122 1.17 21.17 -11.89
C TYR A 122 0.68 20.04 -10.96
N TYR A 123 -0.63 19.98 -10.71
CA TYR A 123 -1.24 18.88 -9.95
C TYR A 123 -0.99 17.51 -10.62
N LEU A 124 -1.18 17.42 -11.94
CA LEU A 124 -0.97 16.18 -12.70
C LEU A 124 0.49 15.70 -12.64
N ASP A 125 1.45 16.61 -12.76
CA ASP A 125 2.88 16.29 -12.66
C ASP A 125 3.26 15.78 -11.27
N LEU A 126 2.79 16.47 -10.22
CA LEU A 126 2.98 16.02 -8.83
C LEU A 126 2.32 14.66 -8.58
N GLN A 127 1.13 14.43 -9.13
CA GLN A 127 0.42 13.16 -9.01
C GLN A 127 1.14 12.03 -9.76
N ALA A 128 1.71 12.31 -10.93
CA ALA A 128 2.50 11.34 -11.70
C ALA A 128 3.76 10.93 -10.91
N ASN A 129 4.49 11.90 -10.37
CA ASN A 129 5.68 11.63 -9.57
C ASN A 129 5.35 10.87 -8.28
N SER A 130 4.31 11.32 -7.54
CA SER A 130 3.83 10.63 -6.33
C SER A 130 3.44 9.17 -6.62
N ASN A 131 2.81 8.92 -7.77
CA ASN A 131 2.42 7.57 -8.16
C ASN A 131 3.61 6.65 -8.44
N LEU A 132 4.72 7.17 -8.98
CA LEU A 132 5.97 6.42 -9.16
C LEU A 132 6.66 6.17 -7.82
N MET A 133 6.74 7.18 -6.96
CA MET A 133 7.31 7.03 -5.62
C MET A 133 6.55 5.97 -4.81
N LYS A 134 5.21 6.01 -4.86
CA LYS A 134 4.32 5.01 -4.24
C LYS A 134 4.63 3.61 -4.72
N SER A 135 4.72 3.38 -6.04
CA SER A 135 4.95 2.03 -6.57
C SER A 135 6.32 1.51 -6.15
N VAL A 136 7.37 2.32 -6.30
CA VAL A 136 8.73 1.95 -5.89
C VAL A 136 8.78 1.60 -4.40
N LEU A 137 8.19 2.44 -3.54
CA LEU A 137 8.18 2.23 -2.09
C LEU A 137 7.44 0.94 -1.70
N VAL A 138 6.26 0.70 -2.27
CA VAL A 138 5.45 -0.49 -1.98
C VAL A 138 6.15 -1.77 -2.41
N PHE A 139 6.71 -1.81 -3.63
CA PHE A 139 7.42 -2.99 -4.12
C PHE A 139 8.77 -3.21 -3.42
N ALA A 140 9.47 -2.13 -3.05
CA ALA A 140 10.69 -2.23 -2.26
C ALA A 140 10.40 -2.87 -0.88
N LEU A 141 9.36 -2.42 -0.19
CA LEU A 141 8.97 -3.00 1.10
C LEU A 141 8.48 -4.45 0.98
N ALA A 142 7.74 -4.77 -0.09
CA ALA A 142 7.34 -6.15 -0.36
C ALA A 142 8.58 -7.06 -0.57
N GLY A 143 9.54 -6.60 -1.38
CA GLY A 143 10.80 -7.31 -1.63
C GLY A 143 11.64 -7.47 -0.37
N LEU A 144 11.79 -6.42 0.44
CA LEU A 144 12.49 -6.47 1.72
C LEU A 144 11.82 -7.43 2.71
N GLY A 145 10.49 -7.42 2.77
CA GLY A 145 9.71 -8.33 3.60
C GLY A 145 9.92 -9.79 3.20
N ILE A 146 9.85 -10.10 1.90
CA ILE A 146 10.15 -11.44 1.36
C ILE A 146 11.59 -11.83 1.71
N PHE A 147 12.56 -10.97 1.43
CA PHE A 147 13.97 -11.24 1.66
C PHE A 147 14.27 -11.52 3.14
N TRP A 148 13.74 -10.69 4.04
CA TRP A 148 13.89 -10.85 5.48
C TRP A 148 13.25 -12.15 5.99
N ALA A 149 12.04 -12.46 5.52
CA ALA A 149 11.35 -13.68 5.86
C ALA A 149 12.11 -14.93 5.41
N LEU A 150 12.58 -14.95 4.15
CA LEU A 150 13.36 -16.06 3.60
C LEU A 150 14.69 -16.28 4.32
N ARG A 151 15.36 -15.19 4.73
CA ARG A 151 16.61 -15.27 5.50
C ARG A 151 16.41 -15.85 6.90
N LYS A 152 15.21 -15.72 7.46
CA LYS A 152 14.85 -16.22 8.80
C LYS A 152 14.41 -17.69 8.82
N ILE A 153 14.20 -18.31 7.66
CA ILE A 153 13.78 -19.71 7.56
C ILE A 153 14.94 -20.63 8.01
N ALA A 154 14.76 -21.26 9.16
CA ALA A 154 15.66 -22.26 9.74
C ALA A 154 14.84 -23.45 10.29
N PRO A 155 15.43 -24.65 10.46
CA PRO A 155 14.71 -25.85 10.89
C PRO A 155 13.99 -25.69 12.24
N GLN A 156 14.68 -25.04 13.18
CA GLN A 156 14.21 -24.77 14.54
C GLN A 156 13.20 -23.61 14.65
N PHE A 157 12.97 -22.88 13.55
CA PHE A 157 12.11 -21.70 13.58
C PHE A 157 10.63 -22.07 13.65
N ARG A 158 9.90 -21.51 14.61
CA ARG A 158 8.46 -21.75 14.84
C ARG A 158 7.59 -20.86 13.93
N ALA A 159 7.47 -21.24 12.65
CA ALA A 159 6.68 -20.49 11.68
C ALA A 159 5.18 -20.44 12.02
N ARG A 160 4.63 -21.53 12.57
CA ARG A 160 3.21 -21.61 12.97
C ARG A 160 2.81 -20.50 13.94
N ASN A 161 3.54 -20.33 15.04
CA ASN A 161 3.20 -19.35 16.07
C ASN A 161 3.14 -17.91 15.54
N GLN A 162 4.01 -17.56 14.58
CA GLN A 162 4.00 -16.21 14.01
C GLN A 162 2.80 -15.98 13.10
N VAL A 163 2.46 -16.97 12.27
CA VAL A 163 1.28 -16.90 11.40
C VAL A 163 0.00 -16.85 12.24
N GLU A 164 -0.10 -17.66 13.28
CA GLU A 164 -1.26 -17.64 14.19
C GLU A 164 -1.43 -16.29 14.89
N LYS A 165 -0.35 -15.67 15.38
CA LYS A 165 -0.41 -14.32 15.98
C LYS A 165 -0.97 -13.28 15.00
N VAL A 166 -0.59 -13.37 13.74
CA VAL A 166 -1.07 -12.45 12.70
C VAL A 166 -2.55 -12.70 12.40
N ILE A 167 -2.98 -13.95 12.28
CA ILE A 167 -4.39 -14.30 12.05
C ILE A 167 -5.24 -13.81 13.23
N VAL A 168 -4.81 -14.07 14.46
CA VAL A 168 -5.52 -13.61 15.67
C VAL A 168 -5.59 -12.08 15.70
N GLY A 169 -4.51 -11.38 15.39
CA GLY A 169 -4.51 -9.92 15.29
C GLY A 169 -5.49 -9.40 14.23
N LEU A 170 -5.54 -10.03 13.05
CA LEU A 170 -6.49 -9.69 11.99
C LEU A 170 -7.95 -9.93 12.43
N MET A 171 -8.23 -11.03 13.12
CA MET A 171 -9.57 -11.32 13.64
C MET A 171 -10.00 -10.28 14.68
N ILE A 172 -9.11 -9.89 15.59
CA ILE A 172 -9.39 -8.84 16.58
C ILE A 172 -9.69 -7.52 15.87
N LEU A 173 -8.85 -7.11 14.91
CA LEU A 173 -9.03 -5.86 14.17
C LEU A 173 -10.36 -5.85 13.41
N CYS A 174 -10.69 -6.94 12.72
CA CYS A 174 -11.96 -7.09 12.01
C CYS A 174 -13.17 -6.99 12.96
N ALA A 175 -13.13 -7.70 14.10
CA ALA A 175 -14.18 -7.65 15.11
C ALA A 175 -14.33 -6.23 15.70
N SER A 176 -13.23 -5.53 15.96
CA SER A 176 -13.27 -4.14 16.44
C SER A 176 -13.96 -3.21 15.44
N ILE A 177 -13.63 -3.30 14.14
CA ILE A 177 -14.28 -2.50 13.10
C ILE A 177 -15.78 -2.81 13.02
N ALA A 178 -16.17 -4.08 13.10
CA ALA A 178 -17.57 -4.48 13.08
C ALA A 178 -18.35 -3.86 14.24
N ILE A 179 -17.81 -3.91 15.47
CA ILE A 179 -18.44 -3.30 16.65
C ILE A 179 -18.57 -1.78 16.50
N VAL A 180 -17.51 -1.10 16.06
CA VAL A 180 -17.54 0.36 15.82
C VAL A 180 -18.60 0.72 14.78
N THR A 181 -18.75 -0.11 13.74
CA THR A 181 -19.75 0.12 12.69
C THR A 181 -21.17 -0.09 13.23
N THR A 182 -21.41 -1.09 14.08
CA THR A 182 -22.74 -1.29 14.71
C THR A 182 -23.13 -0.14 15.62
N LEU A 183 -22.17 0.44 16.36
CA LEU A 183 -22.42 1.60 17.21
C LEU A 183 -22.62 2.88 16.40
N GLY A 184 -21.91 3.05 15.27
CA GLY A 184 -22.05 4.23 14.42
C GLY A 184 -23.33 4.26 13.59
N ILE A 185 -24.04 3.14 13.46
CA ILE A 185 -25.33 3.06 12.75
C ILE A 185 -26.51 3.47 13.65
N ILE A 186 -26.40 3.27 14.97
CA ILE A 186 -27.46 3.56 15.96
C ILE A 186 -27.40 5.01 16.39
#